data_AF-A0A6A6VB03-F1
#
_entry.id   AF-A0A6A6VB03-F1
#
_cell.length_a   1.000
_cell.length_b   1.000
_cell.length_c   1.000
_cell.angle_alpha   90.00
_cell.angle_beta   90.00
_cell.angle_gamma   90.00
#
_symmetry.space_group_name_H-M   'P 1'
#
loop_
_entity.id
_entity.type
_entity.pdbx_description
1 polymer ?
#
loop_
_entity_poly.entity_id
_entity_poly.type
_entity_poly.pdbx_seq_one_letter_code
_entity_poly.pdbx_strand_id
1 'polypeptide(L)'
;RKQSSTKERYSRARRIKERGLKMTFRCERCEKKRLRCFVDTASGRCAGCIAATAECSLFIPEEEWERVGQEKGEKRLELARIEEAAARVRRELLELEAQERKFARRDLAVLKVQDQAQESESSSTVVDP
;
A
#
# COMPACT_ATOMS: atom_id res chain seq x y z
N ARG A 1 27.55 -30.65 20.13
CA ARG A 1 28.20 -31.07 18.85
C ARG A 1 28.32 -29.83 17.96
N LYS A 2 29.52 -29.25 17.81
CA LYS A 2 29.76 -28.20 16.79
C LYS A 2 29.52 -28.83 15.42
N GLN A 3 28.50 -28.40 14.69
CA GLN A 3 28.41 -28.78 13.28
C GLN A 3 29.64 -28.18 12.61
N SER A 4 30.45 -28.98 11.91
CA SER A 4 31.54 -28.43 11.11
C SER A 4 30.94 -27.38 10.16
N SER A 5 31.52 -26.19 10.09
CA SER A 5 31.09 -25.05 9.26
C SER A 5 30.62 -25.45 7.84
N THR A 6 31.21 -26.51 7.29
CA THR A 6 30.81 -27.16 6.03
C THR A 6 29.35 -27.64 5.99
N LYS A 7 28.87 -28.33 7.03
CA LYS A 7 27.51 -28.93 7.08
C LYS A 7 26.44 -27.83 7.16
N GLU A 8 26.69 -26.80 7.97
CA GLU A 8 25.80 -25.64 8.10
C GLU A 8 25.66 -24.90 6.77
N ARG A 9 26.78 -24.70 6.05
CA ARG A 9 26.82 -24.07 4.73
C ARG A 9 26.03 -24.85 3.68
N TYR A 10 26.19 -26.18 3.60
CA TYR A 10 25.41 -27.00 2.67
C TYR A 10 23.92 -27.02 3.03
N SER A 11 23.60 -27.09 4.33
CA SER A 11 22.21 -26.98 4.81
C SER A 11 21.59 -25.63 4.41
N ARG A 12 22.32 -24.53 4.58
CA ARG A 12 21.90 -23.19 4.13
C ARG A 12 21.70 -23.16 2.61
N ALA A 13 22.66 -23.62 1.82
CA ALA A 13 22.55 -23.64 0.37
C ALA A 13 21.35 -24.47 -0.12
N ARG A 14 21.05 -25.58 0.55
CA ARG A 14 19.87 -26.41 0.24
C ARG A 14 18.57 -25.66 0.52
N ARG A 15 18.45 -25.01 1.69
CA ARG A 15 17.27 -24.17 2.00
C ARG A 15 17.06 -23.09 0.95
N ILE A 16 18.13 -22.45 0.48
CA ILE A 16 18.05 -21.41 -0.56
C ILE A 16 17.65 -22.02 -1.91
N LYS A 17 18.06 -23.24 -2.26
CA LYS A 17 17.56 -23.89 -3.48
C LYS A 17 16.07 -24.21 -3.41
N GLU A 18 15.56 -24.54 -2.23
CA GLU A 18 14.15 -24.92 -2.02
C GLU A 18 13.23 -23.70 -1.89
N ARG A 19 13.71 -22.61 -1.26
CA ARG A 19 12.88 -21.45 -0.88
C ARG A 19 13.39 -20.11 -1.39
N GLY A 20 14.61 -20.04 -1.92
CA GLY A 20 15.21 -18.81 -2.39
C GLY A 20 14.62 -18.35 -3.73
N LEU A 21 14.82 -17.07 -4.04
CA LEU A 21 14.31 -16.49 -5.27
C LEU A 21 15.18 -16.97 -6.45
N LYS A 22 14.55 -17.59 -7.45
CA LYS A 22 15.23 -17.93 -8.70
C LYS A 22 15.40 -16.64 -9.51
N MET A 23 16.63 -16.21 -9.68
CA MET A 23 16.94 -15.05 -10.52
C MET A 23 16.91 -15.41 -11.99
N THR A 24 16.43 -14.48 -12.82
CA THR A 24 16.48 -14.56 -14.30
C THR A 24 17.91 -14.38 -14.81
N PHE A 25 18.65 -13.42 -14.24
CA PHE A 25 20.09 -13.27 -14.42
C PHE A 25 20.89 -14.09 -13.39
N ARG A 26 22.06 -14.58 -13.79
CA ARG A 26 22.88 -15.48 -12.97
C ARG A 26 24.18 -14.77 -12.58
N CYS A 27 24.74 -15.09 -11.41
CA CYS A 27 26.12 -14.70 -11.15
C CYS A 27 27.05 -15.41 -12.15
N GLU A 28 28.21 -14.81 -12.42
CA GLU A 28 29.17 -15.29 -13.43
C GLU A 28 29.52 -16.78 -13.28
N ARG A 29 29.70 -17.26 -12.04
CA ARG A 29 29.96 -18.67 -11.76
C ARG A 29 28.78 -19.57 -12.17
N CYS A 30 27.56 -19.17 -11.82
CA CYS A 30 26.37 -19.94 -12.18
C CYS A 30 26.14 -19.91 -13.68
N GLU A 31 26.45 -18.81 -14.35
CA GLU A 31 26.41 -18.71 -15.80
C GLU A 31 27.41 -19.63 -16.49
N LYS A 32 28.70 -19.53 -16.15
CA LYS A 32 29.77 -20.39 -16.69
C LYS A 32 29.48 -21.88 -16.52
N LYS A 33 28.86 -22.25 -15.38
CA LYS A 33 28.50 -23.65 -15.08
C LYS A 33 27.09 -24.05 -15.53
N ARG A 34 26.36 -23.16 -16.23
CA ARG A 34 24.96 -23.38 -16.66
C ARG A 34 24.04 -23.84 -15.52
N LEU A 35 24.25 -23.31 -14.32
CA LEU A 35 23.47 -23.60 -13.13
C LEU A 35 22.37 -22.56 -12.90
N ARG A 36 21.25 -22.99 -12.33
CA ARG A 36 20.23 -22.06 -11.81
C ARG A 36 20.79 -21.25 -10.64
N CYS A 37 20.49 -19.95 -10.61
CA CYS A 37 20.92 -19.04 -9.56
C CYS A 37 19.74 -18.78 -8.61
N PHE A 38 19.73 -19.46 -7.46
CA PHE A 38 18.76 -19.22 -6.38
C PHE A 38 19.42 -18.36 -5.31
N VAL A 39 18.82 -17.22 -5.01
CA VAL A 39 19.45 -16.17 -4.20
C VAL A 39 18.79 -16.06 -2.84
N ASP A 40 19.64 -15.91 -1.83
CA ASP A 40 19.26 -15.45 -0.51
C ASP A 40 19.34 -13.93 -0.49
N THR A 41 18.18 -13.27 -0.54
CA THR A 41 18.10 -11.80 -0.64
C THR A 41 18.73 -11.10 0.56
N ALA A 42 18.73 -11.73 1.74
CA ALA A 42 19.35 -11.17 2.94
C ALA A 42 20.89 -11.12 2.84
N SER A 43 21.51 -12.04 2.11
CA SER A 43 22.98 -12.06 1.94
C SER A 43 23.46 -11.64 0.56
N GLY A 44 22.56 -11.48 -0.41
CA GLY A 44 22.89 -11.21 -1.81
C GLY A 44 23.61 -12.37 -2.51
N ARG A 45 23.81 -13.52 -1.84
CA ARG A 45 24.58 -14.65 -2.36
C ARG A 45 23.68 -15.78 -2.84
N CYS A 46 24.06 -16.40 -3.94
CA CYS A 46 23.34 -17.56 -4.44
C CYS A 46 23.75 -18.86 -3.71
N ALA A 47 22.83 -19.82 -3.69
CA ALA A 47 23.05 -21.15 -3.12
C ALA A 47 24.31 -21.84 -3.68
N GLY A 48 24.58 -21.66 -4.97
CA GLY A 48 25.75 -22.23 -5.64
C GLY A 48 27.07 -21.67 -5.13
N CYS A 49 27.15 -20.35 -4.94
CA CYS A 49 28.34 -19.68 -4.41
C CYS A 49 28.51 -19.94 -2.91
N ILE A 50 27.42 -20.00 -2.13
CA ILE A 50 27.46 -20.39 -0.72
C ILE A 50 28.00 -21.83 -0.59
N ALA A 51 27.47 -22.78 -1.36
CA ALA A 51 27.93 -24.18 -1.33
C ALA A 51 29.36 -24.37 -1.85
N ALA A 52 29.90 -23.42 -2.60
CA ALA A 52 31.28 -23.46 -3.10
C ALA A 52 32.25 -22.63 -2.26
N THR A 53 31.77 -21.86 -1.28
CA THR A 53 32.57 -20.81 -0.61
C THR A 53 33.23 -19.88 -1.63
N ALA A 54 32.53 -19.59 -2.73
CA ALA A 54 33.00 -18.71 -3.78
C ALA A 54 32.37 -17.33 -3.63
N GLU A 55 33.06 -16.32 -4.14
CA GLU A 55 32.45 -15.01 -4.36
C GLU A 55 31.25 -15.14 -5.30
N CYS A 56 30.27 -14.26 -5.08
CA CYS A 56 29.04 -14.25 -5.84
C CYS A 56 28.92 -12.89 -6.53
N SER A 57 29.34 -12.82 -7.79
CA SER A 57 29.17 -11.66 -8.68
C SER A 57 27.72 -11.52 -9.17
N LEU A 58 26.75 -11.69 -8.27
CA LEU A 58 25.35 -11.45 -8.62
C LEU A 58 25.15 -9.92 -8.66
N PHE A 59 25.05 -9.39 -9.86
CA PHE A 59 24.73 -7.99 -10.11
C PHE A 59 23.32 -7.90 -10.71
N ILE A 60 22.55 -6.91 -10.28
CA ILE A 60 21.24 -6.60 -10.88
C ILE A 60 21.52 -5.72 -12.10
N PRO A 61 21.18 -6.15 -13.33
CA PRO A 61 21.42 -5.37 -14.54
C PRO A 61 20.79 -3.98 -14.47
N GLU A 62 21.40 -3.01 -15.14
CA GLU A 62 20.90 -1.62 -15.20
C GLU A 62 19.47 -1.57 -15.75
N GLU A 63 19.16 -2.40 -16.74
CA GLU A 63 17.84 -2.50 -17.37
C GLU A 63 16.74 -2.89 -16.37
N GLU A 64 17.07 -3.72 -15.37
CA GLU A 64 16.13 -4.10 -14.30
C GLU A 64 15.88 -2.93 -13.35
N TRP A 65 16.89 -2.09 -13.08
CA TRP A 65 16.73 -0.87 -12.30
C TRP A 65 15.93 0.18 -13.05
N GLU A 66 16.20 0.37 -14.33
CA GLU A 66 15.45 1.29 -15.19
C GLU A 66 13.98 0.89 -15.25
N ARG A 67 13.67 -0.41 -15.43
CA ARG A 67 12.29 -0.90 -15.43
C ARG A 67 11.56 -0.56 -14.13
N VAL A 68 12.20 -0.80 -12.98
CA VAL A 68 11.62 -0.44 -11.67
C VAL A 68 11.46 1.08 -11.53
N GLY A 69 12.42 1.86 -12.05
CA GLY A 69 12.36 3.31 -12.08
C GLY A 69 11.18 3.83 -12.90
N GLN A 70 10.96 3.28 -14.10
CA GLN A 70 9.84 3.60 -14.99
C GLN A 70 8.50 3.25 -14.34
N GLU A 71 8.35 2.01 -13.86
CA GLU A 71 7.12 1.56 -13.19
C GLU A 71 6.80 2.45 -11.98
N LYS A 72 7.82 2.80 -11.18
CA LYS A 72 7.64 3.73 -10.05
C LYS A 72 7.20 5.12 -10.51
N GLY A 73 7.72 5.60 -11.64
CA GLY A 73 7.30 6.86 -12.26
C GLY A 73 5.84 6.84 -12.67
N GLU A 74 5.41 5.78 -13.38
CA GLU A 74 4.02 5.59 -13.80
C GLU A 74 3.07 5.53 -12.60
N LYS A 75 3.42 4.77 -11.55
CA LYS A 75 2.60 4.68 -10.34
C LYS A 75 2.49 6.01 -9.59
N ARG A 76 3.53 6.85 -9.62
CA ARG A 76 3.46 8.21 -9.05
C ARG A 76 2.51 9.11 -9.82
N LEU A 77 2.52 9.05 -11.14
CA LEU A 77 1.60 9.81 -11.97
C LEU A 77 0.15 9.37 -11.74
N GLU A 78 -0.08 8.06 -11.67
CA GLU A 78 -1.40 7.52 -11.39
C GLU A 78 -1.90 7.91 -9.99
N LEU A 79 -1.03 7.85 -8.98
CA LEU A 79 -1.37 8.32 -7.64
C LEU A 79 -1.79 9.79 -7.63
N ALA A 80 -1.06 10.66 -8.33
CA ALA A 80 -1.40 12.09 -8.41
C ALA A 80 -2.79 12.31 -9.04
N ARG A 81 -3.14 11.55 -10.08
CA ARG A 81 -4.48 11.63 -10.71
C ARG A 81 -5.59 11.19 -9.75
N ILE A 82 -5.37 10.11 -9.01
CA ILE A 82 -6.31 9.61 -8.01
C ILE A 82 -6.48 10.64 -6.89
N GLU A 83 -5.41 11.25 -6.43
CA GLU A 83 -5.44 12.28 -5.39
C GLU A 83 -6.24 13.52 -5.83
N GLU A 84 -6.07 13.96 -7.08
CA GLU A 84 -6.85 15.04 -7.67
C GLU A 84 -8.35 14.68 -7.75
N ALA A 85 -8.66 13.46 -8.22
CA ALA A 85 -10.03 12.98 -8.27
C ALA A 85 -10.67 12.89 -6.87
N ALA A 86 -9.92 12.39 -5.89
CA ALA A 86 -10.37 12.34 -4.51
C ALA A 86 -10.58 13.75 -3.93
N ALA A 87 -9.74 14.73 -4.28
CA ALA A 87 -9.91 16.11 -3.85
C ALA A 87 -11.19 16.73 -4.41
N ARG A 88 -11.52 16.45 -5.67
CA ARG A 88 -12.80 16.87 -6.29
C ARG A 88 -14.00 16.28 -5.56
N VAL A 89 -14.02 14.96 -5.34
CA VAL A 89 -15.12 14.29 -4.62
C VAL A 89 -15.26 14.82 -3.19
N ARG A 90 -14.14 15.06 -2.50
CA ARG A 90 -14.16 15.67 -1.16
C ARG A 90 -14.81 17.06 -1.14
N ARG A 91 -14.54 17.89 -2.16
CA ARG A 91 -15.18 19.21 -2.27
C ARG A 91 -16.68 19.09 -2.48
N GLU A 92 -17.12 18.23 -3.40
CA GLU A 92 -18.55 17.98 -3.67
C GLU A 92 -19.28 17.48 -2.42
N LEU A 93 -18.65 16.60 -1.63
CA LEU A 93 -19.19 16.16 -0.35
C LEU A 93 -19.40 17.34 0.63
N LEU A 94 -18.40 18.22 0.76
CA LEU A 94 -18.51 19.39 1.64
C LEU A 94 -19.62 20.36 1.20
N GLU A 95 -19.84 20.51 -0.11
CA GLU A 95 -20.93 21.32 -0.65
C GLU A 95 -22.30 20.74 -0.28
N LEU A 96 -22.45 19.41 -0.39
CA LEU A 96 -23.67 18.70 0.02
C LEU A 96 -23.91 18.81 1.54
N GLU A 97 -22.88 18.61 2.35
CA GLU A 97 -22.99 18.78 3.82
C GLU A 97 -23.39 20.21 4.19
N ALA A 98 -22.86 21.21 3.49
CA ALA A 98 -23.24 22.60 3.71
C ALA A 98 -24.70 22.86 3.34
N GLN A 99 -25.19 22.21 2.28
CA GLN A 99 -26.58 22.29 1.85
C GLN A 99 -27.52 21.60 2.84
N GLU A 100 -27.17 20.42 3.33
CA GLU A 100 -27.91 19.71 4.37
C GLU A 100 -28.06 20.58 5.63
N ARG A 101 -26.98 21.22 6.09
CA ARG A 101 -27.04 22.16 7.22
C ARG A 101 -27.94 23.37 6.95
N LYS A 102 -28.04 23.84 5.70
CA LYS A 102 -28.98 24.92 5.34
C LYS A 102 -30.42 24.44 5.46
N PHE A 103 -30.73 23.22 5.00
CA PHE A 103 -32.06 22.64 5.12
C PHE A 103 -32.44 22.44 6.59
N ALA A 104 -31.57 21.80 7.38
CA ALA A 104 -31.81 21.61 8.81
C ALA A 104 -32.10 22.93 9.56
N ARG A 105 -31.37 24.02 9.23
CA ARG A 105 -31.64 25.34 9.81
C ARG A 105 -33.00 25.90 9.40
N ARG A 106 -33.42 25.71 8.15
CA ARG A 106 -34.72 26.17 7.68
C ARG A 106 -35.85 25.41 8.35
N ASP A 107 -35.74 24.10 8.43
CA ASP A 107 -36.74 23.24 9.05
C ASP A 107 -36.90 23.59 10.53
N LEU A 108 -35.78 23.80 11.24
CA LEU A 108 -35.81 24.23 12.64
C LEU A 108 -36.50 25.60 12.82
N ALA A 109 -36.31 26.53 11.89
CA ALA A 109 -36.98 27.83 11.95
C ALA A 109 -38.50 27.72 11.75
N VAL A 110 -38.94 26.83 10.85
CA VAL A 110 -40.36 26.56 10.63
C VAL A 110 -41.00 25.94 11.88
N LEU A 111 -40.36 24.94 12.48
CA LEU A 111 -40.84 24.31 13.72
C LEU A 111 -41.02 25.34 14.84
N LYS A 112 -40.05 26.24 15.04
CA LYS A 112 -40.16 27.31 16.05
C LYS A 112 -41.36 28.24 15.83
N VAL A 113 -41.68 28.59 14.59
CA VAL A 113 -42.85 29.42 14.28
C VAL A 113 -44.14 28.66 14.56
N GLN A 114 -44.18 27.35 14.26
CA GLN A 114 -45.33 26.50 14.57
C GLN A 114 -45.54 26.37 16.08
N ASP A 115 -44.48 26.12 16.84
CA ASP A 115 -44.54 26.02 18.31
C ASP A 115 -45.09 27.32 18.92
N GLN A 116 -44.61 28.48 18.46
CA GLN A 116 -45.10 29.79 18.91
C GLN A 116 -46.58 30.02 18.55
N ALA A 117 -47.03 29.57 17.38
CA ALA A 117 -48.43 29.64 16.99
C ALA A 117 -49.30 28.74 17.90
N GLN A 118 -48.86 27.51 18.16
CA GLN A 118 -49.58 26.59 19.05
C GLN A 118 -49.61 27.06 20.52
N GLU A 119 -48.52 27.64 21.02
CA GLU A 119 -48.47 28.25 22.36
C GLU A 119 -49.42 29.45 22.48
N SER A 120 -49.53 30.27 21.44
CA SER A 120 -50.45 31.42 21.45
C SER A 120 -51.93 31.03 21.28
N GLU A 121 -52.23 30.01 20.48
CA GLU A 121 -53.57 29.41 20.37
C GLU A 121 -53.98 28.72 21.68
N SER A 122 -53.12 27.89 22.27
CA SER A 122 -53.42 27.21 23.53
C SER A 122 -53.58 28.18 24.70
N SER A 123 -52.74 29.22 24.80
CA SER A 123 -52.89 30.31 25.78
C SER A 123 -54.23 31.05 25.62
N SER A 124 -54.69 31.29 24.38
CA SER A 124 -55.96 31.96 24.11
C SER A 124 -57.19 31.09 24.42
N THR A 125 -57.05 29.76 24.41
CA THR A 125 -58.15 28.83 24.73
C THR A 125 -58.34 28.54 26.23
N VAL A 126 -57.39 28.94 27.09
CA VAL A 126 -57.46 28.69 28.55
C VAL A 126 -58.12 29.86 29.31
N VAL A 127 -58.63 30.88 28.61
CA VAL A 127 -59.37 31.99 29.25
C VAL A 127 -60.88 31.86 29.00
N ASP A 128 -61.54 31.46 30.09
CA ASP A 128 -62.95 31.54 30.50
C ASP A 128 -63.98 30.48 30.07
N PRO A 129 -64.92 30.11 30.98
CA PRO A 129 -65.16 30.59 32.36
C PRO A 129 -64.87 29.61 33.50
#